data_AF-A0A948TJL8-F1
#
_entry.id   AF-A0A948TJL8-F1
#
_cell.length_a   1.000
_cell.length_b   1.000
_cell.length_c   1.000
_cell.angle_alpha   90.00
_cell.angle_beta   90.00
_cell.angle_gamma   90.00
#
_symmetry.space_group_name_H-M   'P 1'
#
loop_
_entity.id
_entity.type
_entity.pdbx_description
1 polymer ?
#
loop_
_entity_poly.entity_id
_entity_poly.type
_entity_poly.pdbx_seq_one_letter_code
_entity_poly.pdbx_strand_id
1 'polypeptide(L)'
;MMTSRTSAEQANILKENALIKRAAKGESQALKELFIKYLPMTLAELKGYNLRHYDDDWRQEAYIAFYKACCTYNPGVLVRFSTYYRCCLSNHLKSIMRRELAAKRSANHKSVSLDDDLHYLELVTASTPHEVQQTNEILEEFIKELSPFEYVCYQVLKGEMTMEMLLIQTVDDLKKANRGLGRVRYKFRKFIKKWKNECEN
;
A
#
# COMPACT_ATOMS: atom_id res chain seq x y z
N MET A 1 2.49 -44.05 23.91
CA MET A 1 3.78 -44.54 23.40
C MET A 1 4.75 -43.37 23.28
N MET A 2 5.61 -43.17 24.27
CA MET A 2 6.71 -42.20 24.19
C MET A 2 7.83 -42.84 23.36
N THR A 3 8.15 -42.27 22.21
CA THR A 3 9.32 -42.67 21.43
C THR A 3 10.58 -42.28 22.22
N SER A 4 11.23 -43.26 22.85
CA SER A 4 12.54 -43.08 23.46
C SER A 4 13.52 -42.60 22.39
N ARG A 5 13.91 -41.33 22.44
CA ARG A 5 14.91 -40.76 21.52
C ARG A 5 16.26 -41.40 21.80
N THR A 6 16.98 -41.73 20.74
CA THR A 6 18.32 -42.33 20.83
C THR A 6 19.29 -41.35 21.50
N SER A 7 20.31 -41.87 22.22
CA SER A 7 21.30 -41.06 22.94
C SER A 7 21.97 -39.99 22.04
N ALA A 8 22.22 -40.32 20.78
CA ALA A 8 22.78 -39.41 19.77
C ALA A 8 21.82 -38.26 19.39
N GLU A 9 20.52 -38.54 19.29
CA GLU A 9 19.51 -37.53 18.97
C GLU A 9 19.31 -36.56 20.14
N GLN A 10 19.35 -37.07 21.36
CA GLN A 10 19.30 -36.26 22.58
C GLN A 10 20.51 -35.30 22.67
N ALA A 11 21.71 -35.79 22.35
CA ALA A 11 22.92 -34.97 22.31
C ALA A 11 22.83 -33.86 21.24
N ASN A 12 22.27 -34.17 20.07
CA ASN A 12 22.09 -33.19 19.00
C ASN A 12 21.08 -32.09 19.39
N ILE A 13 20.00 -32.44 20.10
CA ILE A 13 19.02 -31.49 20.63
C ILE A 13 19.67 -30.56 21.66
N LEU A 14 20.49 -31.10 22.58
CA LEU A 14 21.20 -30.27 23.56
C LEU A 14 22.15 -29.29 22.87
N LYS A 15 22.89 -29.74 21.85
CA LYS A 15 23.80 -28.90 21.06
C LYS A 15 23.04 -27.80 20.32
N GLU A 16 21.91 -28.12 19.69
CA GLU A 16 21.05 -27.15 19.02
C GLU A 16 20.49 -26.11 20.01
N ASN A 17 20.00 -26.54 21.17
CA ASN A 17 19.50 -25.64 22.21
C ASN A 17 20.60 -24.71 22.75
N ALA A 18 21.83 -25.20 22.91
CA ALA A 18 22.96 -24.37 23.32
C ALA A 18 23.28 -23.30 22.25
N LEU A 19 23.22 -23.67 20.97
CA LEU A 19 23.46 -22.75 19.86
C LEU A 19 22.34 -21.68 19.77
N ILE A 20 21.07 -22.07 19.97
CA ILE A 20 19.93 -21.14 20.05
C ILE A 20 20.13 -20.12 21.19
N LYS A 21 20.55 -20.57 22.38
CA LYS A 21 20.81 -19.68 23.52
C LYS A 21 21.92 -18.66 23.24
N ARG A 22 22.98 -19.07 22.54
CA ARG A 22 24.07 -18.19 22.12
C ARG A 22 23.59 -17.17 21.08
N ALA A 23 22.85 -17.62 20.08
CA ALA A 23 22.23 -16.75 19.09
C ALA A 23 21.27 -15.72 19.75
N ALA A 24 20.47 -16.14 20.73
CA ALA A 24 19.57 -15.27 21.48
C ALA A 24 20.30 -14.18 22.30
N LYS A 25 21.54 -14.45 22.74
CA LYS A 25 22.41 -13.47 23.41
C LYS A 25 23.07 -12.48 22.45
N GLY A 26 22.75 -12.54 21.16
CA GLY A 26 23.33 -11.64 20.14
C GLY A 26 24.66 -12.12 19.58
N GLU A 27 25.04 -13.39 19.80
CA GLU A 27 26.26 -13.93 19.22
C GLU A 27 26.10 -14.18 17.71
N SER A 28 26.61 -13.25 16.91
CA SER A 28 26.46 -13.24 15.45
C SER A 28 26.89 -14.54 14.76
N GLN A 29 27.97 -15.16 15.23
CA GLN A 29 28.49 -16.39 14.63
C GLN A 29 27.55 -17.57 14.88
N ALA A 30 27.03 -17.71 16.10
CA ALA A 30 26.05 -18.73 16.46
C ALA A 30 24.74 -18.57 15.68
N LEU A 31 24.28 -17.32 15.50
CA LEU A 31 23.09 -17.01 14.71
C LEU A 31 23.28 -17.39 13.23
N LYS A 32 24.42 -17.03 12.62
CA LYS A 32 24.74 -17.37 11.23
C LYS A 32 24.82 -18.88 11.02
N GLU A 33 25.55 -19.59 11.88
CA GLU A 33 25.69 -21.05 11.83
C GLU A 33 24.32 -21.74 11.91
N LEU A 34 23.50 -21.33 12.88
CA LEU A 34 22.17 -21.88 13.05
C LEU A 34 21.29 -21.54 11.85
N PHE A 35 21.31 -20.30 11.33
CA PHE A 35 20.48 -19.91 10.20
C PHE A 35 20.80 -20.69 8.92
N ILE A 36 22.08 -20.96 8.65
CA ILE A 36 22.50 -21.78 7.50
C ILE A 36 21.83 -23.17 7.56
N LYS A 37 21.74 -23.78 8.74
CA LYS A 37 21.03 -25.06 8.94
C LYS A 37 19.54 -24.98 8.60
N TYR A 38 18.91 -23.84 8.89
CA TYR A 38 17.48 -23.59 8.65
C TYR A 38 17.17 -22.96 7.29
N LEU A 39 18.20 -22.66 6.48
CA LEU A 39 18.05 -21.97 5.20
C LEU A 39 17.17 -22.74 4.21
N PRO A 40 17.29 -24.07 4.02
CA PRO A 40 16.43 -24.80 3.08
C PRO A 40 14.94 -24.69 3.42
N MET A 41 14.61 -24.78 4.72
CA MET A 41 13.23 -24.65 5.21
C MET A 41 12.72 -23.22 5.03
N THR A 42 13.58 -22.24 5.34
CA THR A 42 13.28 -20.81 5.16
C THR A 42 12.98 -20.49 3.70
N LEU A 43 13.82 -20.94 2.77
CA LEU A 43 13.62 -20.72 1.33
C LEU A 43 12.35 -21.40 0.82
N ALA A 44 12.02 -22.59 1.33
CA ALA A 44 10.79 -23.28 0.97
C ALA A 44 9.53 -22.49 1.42
N GLU A 45 9.55 -21.91 2.63
CA GLU A 45 8.45 -21.07 3.12
C GLU A 45 8.35 -19.77 2.29
N LEU A 46 9.48 -19.14 1.94
CA LEU A 46 9.52 -17.90 1.16
C LEU A 46 8.98 -18.05 -0.27
N LYS A 47 9.14 -19.22 -0.91
CA LYS A 47 8.63 -19.47 -2.28
C LYS A 47 7.13 -19.18 -2.43
N GLY A 48 6.34 -19.37 -1.37
CA GLY A 48 4.90 -19.11 -1.39
C GLY A 48 4.52 -17.63 -1.49
N TYR A 49 5.46 -16.71 -1.31
CA TYR A 49 5.21 -15.28 -1.23
C TYR A 49 5.66 -14.50 -2.47
N ASN A 50 6.15 -15.20 -3.51
CA ASN A 50 6.58 -14.76 -4.85
C ASN A 50 6.40 -13.25 -5.17
N LEU A 51 7.22 -12.41 -4.54
CA LEU A 51 7.25 -10.97 -4.78
C LEU A 51 8.44 -10.66 -5.67
N ARG A 52 8.13 -10.57 -6.96
CA ARG A 52 9.01 -10.53 -8.15
C ARG A 52 10.12 -9.46 -8.17
N HIS A 53 10.32 -8.70 -7.09
CA HIS A 53 11.21 -7.53 -7.06
C HIS A 53 12.09 -7.38 -5.80
N TYR A 54 12.04 -8.30 -4.83
CA TYR A 54 12.65 -8.08 -3.50
C TYR A 54 13.27 -9.33 -2.84
N ASP A 55 13.99 -10.17 -3.60
CA ASP A 55 14.57 -11.42 -3.06
C ASP A 55 15.52 -11.21 -1.88
N ASP A 56 16.27 -10.11 -1.86
CA ASP A 56 17.21 -9.78 -0.78
C ASP A 56 16.49 -9.29 0.49
N ASP A 57 15.40 -8.53 0.35
CA ASP A 57 14.61 -8.05 1.50
C ASP A 57 13.94 -9.23 2.24
N TRP A 58 13.44 -10.23 1.50
CA TRP A 58 12.84 -11.42 2.11
C TRP A 58 13.84 -12.26 2.90
N ARG A 59 15.10 -12.33 2.44
CA ARG A 59 16.16 -13.00 3.18
C ARG A 59 16.49 -12.25 4.47
N GLN A 60 16.54 -10.92 4.43
CA GLN A 60 16.75 -10.11 5.63
C GLN A 60 15.59 -10.24 6.62
N GLU A 61 14.35 -10.17 6.15
CA GLU A 61 13.16 -10.33 6.98
C GLU A 61 13.07 -11.73 7.61
N ALA A 62 13.44 -12.76 6.86
CA ALA A 62 13.56 -14.11 7.40
C ALA A 62 14.64 -14.21 8.46
N TYR A 63 15.79 -13.55 8.26
CA TYR A 63 16.88 -13.51 9.24
C TYR A 63 16.46 -12.79 10.53
N ILE A 64 15.71 -11.68 10.43
CA ILE A 64 15.13 -10.96 11.56
C ILE A 64 14.12 -11.84 12.31
N ALA A 65 13.21 -12.50 11.58
CA ALA A 65 12.23 -13.42 12.17
C ALA A 65 12.92 -14.60 12.87
N PHE A 66 14.01 -15.10 12.31
CA PHE A 66 14.81 -16.17 12.89
C PHE A 66 15.49 -15.76 14.20
N TYR A 67 16.10 -14.57 14.23
CA TYR A 67 16.66 -14.03 15.47
C TYR A 67 15.59 -13.85 16.55
N LYS A 68 14.44 -13.26 16.21
CA LYS A 68 13.30 -13.15 17.14
C LYS A 68 12.81 -14.50 17.64
N ALA A 69 12.79 -15.52 16.78
CA ALA A 69 12.45 -16.88 17.18
C ALA A 69 13.49 -17.43 18.18
N CYS A 70 14.79 -17.19 17.98
CA CYS A 70 15.82 -17.59 18.94
C CYS A 70 15.61 -16.93 20.31
N CYS A 71 15.27 -15.64 20.37
CA CYS A 71 15.06 -14.91 21.61
C CYS A 71 13.81 -15.35 22.39
N THR A 72 12.77 -15.82 21.69
CA THR A 72 11.46 -16.13 22.28
C THR A 72 11.21 -17.63 22.46
N TYR A 73 12.06 -18.48 21.88
CA TYR A 73 11.91 -19.92 21.96
C TYR A 73 12.16 -20.43 23.38
N ASN A 74 11.21 -21.22 23.88
CA ASN A 74 11.32 -21.90 25.16
C ASN A 74 11.56 -23.42 24.93
N PRO A 75 12.76 -23.94 25.21
CA PRO A 75 13.08 -25.37 25.08
C PRO A 75 12.28 -26.29 26.02
N GLY A 76 11.62 -25.73 27.05
CA GLY A 76 10.75 -26.48 27.97
C GLY A 76 9.41 -26.89 27.37
N VAL A 77 9.05 -26.36 26.19
CA VAL A 77 7.85 -26.76 25.46
C VAL A 77 8.15 -27.95 24.55
N LEU A 78 7.20 -28.87 24.38
CA LEU A 78 7.34 -30.09 23.55
C LEU A 78 7.43 -29.83 22.02
N VAL A 79 7.60 -28.58 21.60
CA VAL A 79 7.65 -28.19 20.19
C VAL A 79 9.10 -28.00 19.77
N ARG A 80 9.50 -28.66 18.66
CA ARG A 80 10.83 -28.48 18.07
C ARG A 80 11.00 -27.04 17.58
N PHE A 81 12.23 -26.50 17.72
CA PHE A 81 12.57 -25.16 17.21
C PHE A 81 12.20 -24.98 15.73
N SER A 82 12.38 -26.01 14.90
CA SER A 82 11.98 -26.00 13.49
C SER A 82 10.51 -25.68 13.25
N THR A 83 9.63 -26.27 14.04
CA THR A 83 8.18 -26.03 13.98
C THR A 83 7.84 -24.64 14.49
N TYR A 84 8.46 -24.22 15.60
CA TYR A 84 8.26 -22.91 16.19
C TYR A 84 8.70 -21.78 15.25
N TYR A 85 9.90 -21.88 14.70
CA TYR A 85 10.44 -20.89 13.77
C TYR A 85 9.60 -20.81 12.49
N ARG A 86 9.15 -21.92 11.91
CA ARG A 86 8.25 -21.89 10.74
C ARG A 86 6.98 -21.09 11.03
N CYS A 87 6.38 -21.28 12.20
CA CYS A 87 5.20 -20.50 12.62
C CYS A 87 5.51 -19.01 12.74
N CYS A 88 6.64 -18.66 13.38
CA CYS A 88 7.10 -17.28 13.51
C CYS A 88 7.32 -16.62 12.14
N LEU A 89 7.99 -17.32 11.22
CA LEU A 89 8.25 -16.84 9.87
C LEU A 89 6.94 -16.60 9.11
N SER A 90 6.03 -17.57 9.09
CA SER A 90 4.73 -17.44 8.42
C SER A 90 3.92 -16.24 8.95
N ASN A 91 3.89 -16.05 10.27
CA ASN A 91 3.18 -14.93 10.89
C ASN A 91 3.84 -13.57 10.57
N HIS A 92 5.17 -13.52 10.56
CA HIS A 92 5.93 -12.33 10.21
C HIS A 92 5.66 -11.90 8.75
N LEU A 93 5.75 -12.85 7.81
CA LEU A 93 5.47 -12.61 6.40
C LEU A 93 4.02 -12.13 6.18
N LYS A 94 3.03 -12.79 6.81
CA LYS A 94 1.62 -12.35 6.76
C LYS A 94 1.43 -10.93 7.30
N SER A 95 2.16 -10.55 8.34
CA SER A 95 2.10 -9.20 8.90
C SER A 95 2.59 -8.15 7.89
N ILE A 96 3.73 -8.44 7.23
CA ILE A 96 4.27 -7.58 6.17
C ILE A 96 3.24 -7.43 5.04
N MET A 97 2.68 -8.53 4.54
CA MET A 97 1.68 -8.49 3.45
C MET A 97 0.46 -7.63 3.81
N ARG A 98 -0.05 -7.75 5.03
CA ARG A 98 -1.20 -6.95 5.48
C ARG A 98 -0.88 -5.46 5.50
N ARG A 99 0.34 -5.09 5.93
CA ARG A 99 0.80 -3.70 5.95
C ARG A 99 0.95 -3.15 4.53
N GLU A 100 1.59 -3.90 3.63
CA GLU A 100 1.74 -3.51 2.22
C GLU A 100 0.39 -3.32 1.53
N LEU A 101 -0.55 -4.24 1.73
CA LEU A 101 -1.90 -4.13 1.18
C LEU A 101 -2.70 -2.96 1.78
N ALA A 102 -2.48 -2.63 3.06
CA ALA A 102 -3.09 -1.45 3.67
C ALA A 102 -2.51 -0.14 3.12
N ALA A 103 -1.19 -0.09 2.92
CA ALA A 103 -0.52 1.04 2.29
C ALA A 103 -1.00 1.26 0.85
N LYS A 104 -1.06 0.19 0.04
CA LYS A 104 -1.58 0.25 -1.33
C LYS A 104 -3.04 0.71 -1.40
N ARG A 105 -3.91 0.21 -0.50
CA ARG A 105 -5.30 0.67 -0.42
C ARG A 105 -5.40 2.15 -0.08
N SER A 106 -4.58 2.62 0.85
CA SER A 106 -4.53 4.03 1.26
C SER A 106 -4.01 4.93 0.14
N ALA A 107 -2.99 4.47 -0.60
CA ALA A 107 -2.44 5.17 -1.75
C ALA A 107 -3.46 5.23 -2.90
N ASN A 108 -4.13 4.11 -3.23
CA ASN A 108 -5.14 4.05 -4.28
C ASN A 108 -6.37 4.92 -3.98
N HIS A 109 -6.73 5.09 -2.69
CA HIS A 109 -7.77 6.03 -2.28
C HIS A 109 -7.35 7.50 -2.42
N LYS A 110 -6.04 7.79 -2.42
CA LYS A 110 -5.48 9.15 -2.51
C LYS A 110 -4.94 9.50 -3.90
N SER A 111 -4.78 8.53 -4.79
CA SER A 111 -4.33 8.75 -6.17
C SER A 111 -5.49 9.28 -7.01
N VAL A 112 -5.30 10.45 -7.60
CA VAL A 112 -6.10 10.95 -8.72
C VAL A 112 -5.44 10.42 -10.00
N SER A 113 -6.25 10.01 -10.99
CA SER A 113 -5.73 9.53 -12.28
C SER A 113 -5.07 10.68 -13.03
N LEU A 114 -3.80 10.56 -13.40
CA LEU A 114 -3.08 11.54 -14.23
C LEU A 114 -3.73 11.74 -15.62
N ASP A 115 -4.43 10.72 -16.11
CA ASP A 115 -5.16 10.76 -17.39
C ASP A 115 -6.34 11.74 -17.36
N ASP A 116 -6.96 11.94 -16.18
CA ASP A 116 -8.02 12.94 -16.02
C ASP A 116 -7.46 14.38 -16.07
N ASP A 117 -6.20 14.59 -15.67
CA ASP A 117 -5.54 15.91 -15.62
C ASP A 117 -4.89 16.29 -16.96
N LEU A 118 -4.42 15.32 -17.76
CA LEU A 118 -3.85 15.58 -19.10
C LEU A 118 -4.88 16.22 -20.05
N HIS A 119 -6.14 15.76 -20.00
CA HIS A 119 -7.22 16.36 -20.78
C HIS A 119 -7.53 17.81 -20.35
N TYR A 120 -7.30 18.15 -19.08
CA TYR A 120 -7.48 19.52 -18.58
C TYR A 120 -6.33 20.43 -19.03
N LEU A 121 -5.11 19.91 -19.08
CA LEU A 121 -3.93 20.65 -19.52
C LEU A 121 -3.97 20.92 -21.03
N GLU A 122 -4.39 19.95 -21.83
CA GLU A 122 -4.48 20.06 -23.30
C GLU A 122 -5.47 21.16 -23.76
N LEU A 123 -6.56 21.37 -23.02
CA LEU A 123 -7.52 22.48 -23.23
C LEU A 123 -6.96 23.87 -22.88
N VAL A 124 -5.92 23.94 -22.04
CA VAL A 124 -5.37 25.20 -21.51
C VAL A 124 -4.07 25.61 -22.22
N THR A 125 -3.35 24.65 -22.82
CA THR A 125 -2.00 24.91 -23.37
C THR A 125 -1.93 25.16 -24.88
N ALA A 126 -3.04 25.07 -25.63
CA ALA A 126 -3.06 25.43 -27.05
C ALA A 126 -4.28 26.28 -27.34
N SER A 127 -4.13 27.61 -27.34
CA SER A 127 -5.18 28.49 -27.86
C SER A 127 -4.60 29.79 -28.44
N THR A 128 -4.84 30.01 -29.73
CA THR A 128 -4.84 31.32 -30.38
C THR A 128 -5.93 32.21 -29.77
N PRO A 129 -5.90 33.56 -29.94
CA PRO A 129 -6.89 34.46 -29.34
C PRO A 129 -8.37 34.12 -29.65
N HIS A 130 -8.63 33.47 -30.80
CA HIS A 130 -9.97 33.01 -31.18
C HIS A 130 -10.44 31.80 -30.36
N GLU A 131 -9.54 30.86 -30.07
CA GLU A 131 -9.82 29.65 -29.27
C GLU A 131 -10.03 30.01 -27.79
N VAL A 132 -9.35 31.04 -27.27
CA VAL A 132 -9.59 31.60 -25.92
C VAL A 132 -10.99 32.22 -25.80
N GLN A 133 -11.53 32.82 -26.86
CA GLN A 133 -12.86 33.43 -26.82
C GLN A 133 -13.97 32.36 -26.83
N GLN A 134 -13.86 31.35 -27.70
CA GLN A 134 -14.79 30.23 -27.72
C GLN A 134 -14.80 29.45 -26.40
N THR A 135 -13.63 29.24 -25.78
CA THR A 135 -13.54 28.55 -24.49
C THR A 135 -14.26 29.32 -23.37
N ASN A 136 -14.20 30.65 -23.35
CA ASN A 136 -14.93 31.45 -22.37
C ASN A 136 -16.46 31.34 -22.55
N GLU A 137 -16.96 31.40 -23.78
CA GLU A 137 -18.40 31.27 -24.07
C GLU A 137 -18.95 29.89 -23.66
N ILE A 138 -18.20 28.84 -23.94
CA ILE A 138 -18.53 27.45 -23.56
C ILE A 138 -18.55 27.29 -22.03
N LEU A 139 -17.57 27.89 -21.34
CA LEU A 139 -17.50 27.86 -19.88
C LEU A 139 -18.65 28.64 -19.24
N GLU A 140 -19.06 29.77 -19.81
CA GLU A 140 -20.22 30.53 -19.33
C GLU A 140 -21.52 29.73 -19.44
N GLU A 141 -21.70 28.95 -20.51
CA GLU A 141 -22.85 28.06 -20.66
C GLU A 141 -22.81 26.90 -19.64
N PHE A 142 -21.63 26.31 -19.42
CA PHE A 142 -21.46 25.28 -18.39
C PHE A 142 -21.78 25.80 -16.99
N ILE A 143 -21.32 27.01 -16.65
CA ILE A 143 -21.55 27.63 -15.33
C ILE A 143 -23.04 27.79 -15.06
N LYS A 144 -23.87 28.06 -16.08
CA LYS A 144 -25.34 28.16 -15.94
C LYS A 144 -26.00 26.84 -15.52
N GLU A 145 -25.37 25.69 -15.75
CA GLU A 145 -25.89 24.37 -15.32
C GLU A 145 -25.50 24.00 -13.88
N LEU A 146 -24.68 24.81 -13.22
CA LEU A 146 -24.23 24.57 -11.85
C LEU A 146 -25.20 25.17 -10.84
N SER A 147 -25.53 24.40 -9.81
CA SER A 147 -26.15 24.95 -8.61
C SER A 147 -25.18 25.89 -7.88
N PRO A 148 -25.66 26.78 -6.99
CA PRO A 148 -24.78 27.68 -6.23
C PRO A 148 -23.65 26.96 -5.49
N PHE A 149 -23.95 25.78 -4.92
CA PHE A 149 -22.94 24.95 -4.25
C PHE A 149 -21.93 24.33 -5.23
N GLU A 150 -22.40 23.87 -6.39
CA GLU A 150 -21.53 23.31 -7.43
C GLU A 150 -20.64 24.39 -8.06
N TYR A 151 -21.11 25.63 -8.17
CA TYR A 151 -20.30 26.76 -8.60
C TYR A 151 -19.14 27.02 -7.64
N VAL A 152 -19.40 27.01 -6.32
CA VAL A 152 -18.33 27.10 -5.31
C VAL A 152 -17.34 25.95 -5.45
N CYS A 153 -17.80 24.71 -5.67
CA CYS A 153 -16.91 23.59 -5.94
C CYS A 153 -16.11 23.76 -7.24
N TYR A 154 -16.68 24.36 -8.28
CA TYR A 154 -16.00 24.68 -9.52
C TYR A 154 -14.87 25.71 -9.31
N GLN A 155 -15.10 26.75 -8.49
CA GLN A 155 -14.06 27.74 -8.15
C GLN A 155 -12.84 27.09 -7.48
N VAL A 156 -13.04 26.02 -6.68
CA VAL A 156 -11.93 25.24 -6.13
C VAL A 156 -11.16 24.49 -7.22
N LEU A 157 -11.87 23.87 -8.17
CA LEU A 157 -11.24 23.15 -9.28
C LEU A 157 -10.47 24.09 -10.22
N LYS A 158 -10.96 25.32 -10.39
CA LYS A 158 -10.29 26.38 -11.16
C LYS A 158 -9.06 26.96 -10.45
N GLY A 159 -8.91 26.71 -9.14
CA GLY A 159 -7.83 27.25 -8.32
C GLY A 159 -8.09 28.67 -7.79
N GLU A 160 -9.29 29.21 -7.97
CA GLU A 160 -9.70 30.52 -7.44
C GLU A 160 -10.13 30.46 -5.97
N MET A 161 -10.36 29.24 -5.44
CA MET A 161 -10.70 29.01 -4.04
C MET A 161 -9.95 27.78 -3.49
N THR A 162 -9.63 27.79 -2.20
CA THR A 162 -8.97 26.63 -1.56
C THR A 162 -9.98 25.61 -1.05
N MET A 163 -9.52 24.36 -0.87
CA MET A 163 -10.31 23.29 -0.25
C MET A 163 -10.76 23.66 1.18
N GLU A 164 -9.94 24.42 1.91
CA GLU A 164 -10.22 24.89 3.27
C GLU A 164 -11.41 25.86 3.28
N MET A 165 -11.45 26.80 2.33
CA MET A 165 -12.58 27.73 2.18
C MET A 165 -13.88 27.01 1.81
N LEU A 166 -13.81 25.95 0.99
CA LEU A 166 -14.98 25.10 0.71
C LEU A 166 -15.45 24.36 1.97
N LEU A 167 -14.53 23.85 2.78
CA LEU A 167 -14.87 23.15 4.02
C LEU A 167 -15.60 24.05 5.01
N ILE A 168 -15.14 25.30 5.17
CA ILE A 168 -15.83 26.32 5.99
C ILE A 168 -17.29 26.50 5.53
N GLN A 169 -17.54 26.59 4.22
CA GLN A 169 -18.90 26.72 3.68
C GLN A 169 -19.75 25.45 3.86
N THR A 170 -19.12 24.29 3.97
CA THR A 170 -19.81 23.01 4.23
C THR A 170 -19.92 22.63 5.69
N VAL A 171 -19.46 23.48 6.62
CA VAL A 171 -19.38 23.16 8.06
C VAL A 171 -18.49 21.92 8.30
N ASP A 172 -17.31 21.93 7.70
CA ASP A 172 -16.26 20.89 7.77
C ASP A 172 -16.69 19.48 7.33
N ASP A 173 -17.80 19.35 6.60
CA ASP A 173 -18.21 18.08 6.02
C ASP A 173 -17.40 17.76 4.75
N LEU A 174 -16.25 17.12 4.97
CA LEU A 174 -15.36 16.63 3.91
C LEU A 174 -16.06 15.69 2.92
N LYS A 175 -17.06 14.91 3.36
CA LYS A 175 -17.80 14.02 2.46
C LYS A 175 -18.71 14.83 1.54
N LYS A 176 -19.41 15.83 2.07
CA LYS A 176 -20.25 16.73 1.29
C LYS A 176 -19.44 17.53 0.28
N ALA A 177 -18.29 18.05 0.69
CA ALA A 177 -17.39 18.80 -0.20
C ALA A 177 -16.85 17.94 -1.35
N ASN A 178 -16.35 16.73 -1.06
CA ASN A 178 -15.90 15.78 -2.09
C ASN A 178 -17.03 15.34 -3.04
N ARG A 179 -18.25 15.13 -2.53
CA ARG A 179 -19.43 14.84 -3.37
C ARG A 179 -19.80 16.03 -4.27
N GLY A 180 -19.58 17.26 -3.83
CA GLY A 180 -19.75 18.46 -4.65
C GLY A 180 -18.74 18.50 -5.80
N LEU A 181 -17.45 18.36 -5.49
CA LEU A 181 -16.36 18.30 -6.48
C LEU A 181 -16.57 17.18 -7.50
N GLY A 182 -16.98 15.99 -7.03
CA GLY A 182 -17.30 14.86 -7.90
C GLY A 182 -18.48 15.12 -8.85
N ARG A 183 -19.51 15.82 -8.36
CA ARG A 183 -20.66 16.23 -9.18
C ARG A 183 -20.28 17.22 -10.27
N VAL A 184 -19.45 18.22 -9.94
CA VAL A 184 -18.95 19.20 -10.94
C VAL A 184 -18.14 18.50 -12.02
N ARG A 185 -17.20 17.63 -11.65
CA ARG A 185 -16.41 16.84 -12.63
C ARG A 185 -17.29 15.99 -13.54
N TYR A 186 -18.31 15.33 -12.96
CA TYR A 186 -19.26 14.54 -13.73
C TYR A 186 -20.08 15.39 -14.71
N LYS A 187 -20.62 16.53 -14.26
CA LYS A 187 -21.36 17.48 -15.10
C LYS A 187 -20.48 18.00 -16.23
N PHE A 188 -19.24 18.39 -15.93
CA PHE A 188 -18.30 18.89 -16.92
C PHE A 188 -18.02 17.88 -18.03
N ARG A 189 -17.72 16.62 -17.67
CA ARG A 189 -17.52 15.55 -18.67
C ARG A 189 -18.75 15.35 -19.56
N LYS A 190 -19.95 15.37 -18.96
CA LYS A 190 -21.20 15.22 -19.72
C LYS A 190 -21.44 16.40 -20.66
N PHE A 191 -21.18 17.62 -20.19
CA PHE A 191 -21.30 18.85 -20.95
C PHE A 191 -20.36 18.87 -22.16
N ILE A 192 -19.06 18.58 -21.96
CA ILE A 192 -18.08 18.49 -23.06
C ILE A 192 -18.46 17.41 -24.07
N LYS A 193 -18.96 16.25 -23.61
CA LYS A 193 -19.41 15.18 -24.51
C LYS A 193 -20.61 15.60 -25.36
N LYS A 194 -21.56 16.33 -24.77
CA LYS A 194 -22.73 16.87 -25.48
C LYS A 194 -22.28 17.91 -26.52
N TRP A 195 -21.46 18.87 -26.11
CA TRP A 195 -20.94 19.94 -26.97
C TRP A 195 -20.19 19.39 -28.19
N LYS A 196 -19.29 18.40 -28.01
CA LYS A 196 -18.57 17.77 -29.12
C LYS A 196 -19.52 17.15 -30.17
N ASN A 197 -20.58 16.48 -29.72
CA ASN A 197 -21.56 15.87 -30.61
C ASN A 197 -22.41 16.90 -31.39
N GLU A 198 -22.54 18.12 -30.86
CA GLU A 198 -23.28 19.23 -31.48
C GLU A 198 -22.43 20.01 -32.49
N CYS A 199 -21.09 20.01 -32.34
CA CYS A 199 -20.18 20.63 -33.31
C CYS A 199 -19.77 19.71 -34.47
N GLU A 200 -19.91 18.38 -34.33
CA GLU A 200 -19.60 17.39 -35.38
C GLU A 200 -20.78 17.10 -36.34
N ASN A 201 -21.96 17.68 -36.10
CA ASN A 201 -23.13 17.67 -37.00
C ASN A 201 -23.35 19.04 -37.63
#